data_AF-A0A3D5UJW9-F1
#
_entry.id   AF-A0A3D5UJW9-F1
#
_cell.length_a   1.000
_cell.length_b   1.000
_cell.length_c   1.000
_cell.angle_alpha   90.00
_cell.angle_beta   90.00
_cell.angle_gamma   90.00
#
_symmetry.space_group_name_H-M   'P 1'
#
loop_
_entity.id
_entity.type
_entity.pdbx_description
1 polymer ?
#
loop_
_entity_poly.entity_id
_entity_poly.type
_entity_poly.pdbx_seq_one_letter_code
_entity_poly.pdbx_strand_id
1 'polypeptide(L)'
;MESLIYSLFAGLSTSLGVVLLFLFGKPSSKVLATLLGFAGGIMMGISVFELMPESLKIGTIQSTVIGFILGAGMMYGLDHVVPHGHMSGTDDLVTENPGNLHEMSNPLLRTGYLILFGIALHNLPEGLAIGAGLESSRELGIFIAAAIAVHNVPEGLAMAGP
;
A
#
# COMPACT_ATOMS: atom_id res chain seq x y z
N MET A 1 8.18 12.24 -16.45
CA MET A 1 7.46 13.29 -15.69
C MET A 1 6.02 12.90 -15.43
N GLU A 2 5.29 12.34 -16.40
CA GLU A 2 3.90 11.90 -16.18
C GLU A 2 3.76 10.88 -15.03
N SER A 3 4.65 9.89 -14.94
CA SER A 3 4.66 8.90 -13.86
C SER A 3 4.71 9.54 -12.47
N LEU A 4 5.62 10.50 -12.25
CA LEU A 4 5.73 11.21 -10.97
C LEU A 4 4.45 11.99 -10.63
N ILE A 5 3.80 12.60 -11.63
CA ILE A 5 2.55 13.34 -11.43
C ILE A 5 1.44 12.39 -11.01
N TYR A 6 1.25 11.28 -11.75
CA TYR A 6 0.19 10.31 -11.45
C TYR A 6 0.44 9.58 -10.12
N SER A 7 1.68 9.19 -9.83
CA SER A 7 2.03 8.61 -8.52
C SER A 7 1.83 9.60 -7.37
N LEU A 8 2.12 10.90 -7.58
CA LEU A 8 1.84 11.92 -6.58
C LEU A 8 0.34 12.07 -6.33
N PHE A 9 -0.49 12.13 -7.38
CA PHE A 9 -1.94 12.19 -7.22
C PHE A 9 -2.50 10.96 -6.51
N ALA A 10 -2.04 9.76 -6.88
CA ALA A 10 -2.39 8.52 -6.21
C ALA A 10 -1.99 8.59 -4.72
N GLY A 11 -0.75 8.95 -4.39
CA GLY A 11 -0.30 9.07 -3.00
C GLY A 11 -1.05 10.14 -2.18
N LEU A 12 -1.43 11.27 -2.79
CA LEU A 12 -2.20 12.32 -2.10
C LEU A 12 -3.61 11.86 -1.72
N SER A 13 -4.16 10.86 -2.42
CA SER A 13 -5.47 10.32 -2.07
C SER A 13 -5.48 9.56 -0.73
N THR A 14 -4.33 9.04 -0.26
CA THR A 14 -4.19 8.55 1.12
C THR A 14 -4.43 9.68 2.13
N SER A 15 -3.88 10.87 1.86
CA SER A 15 -4.13 12.05 2.69
C SER A 15 -5.58 12.52 2.61
N LEU A 16 -6.25 12.34 1.46
CA LEU A 16 -7.69 12.62 1.34
C LEU A 16 -8.51 11.74 2.28
N GLY A 17 -8.18 10.45 2.42
CA GLY A 17 -8.82 9.56 3.40
C GLY A 17 -8.73 10.10 4.84
N VAL A 18 -7.55 10.60 5.22
CA VAL A 18 -7.35 11.24 6.53
C VAL A 18 -8.22 12.49 6.69
N VAL A 19 -8.27 13.36 5.68
CA VAL A 19 -9.13 14.56 5.70
C VAL A 19 -10.61 14.18 5.85
N LEU A 20 -11.08 13.14 5.15
CA LEU A 20 -12.45 12.66 5.28
C LEU A 20 -12.75 12.16 6.71
N LEU A 21 -11.78 11.48 7.35
CA LEU A 21 -11.91 11.08 8.75
C LEU A 21 -12.07 12.29 9.68
N PHE A 22 -11.29 13.35 9.48
CA PHE A 22 -11.39 14.58 10.27
C PHE A 22 -12.74 15.30 10.09
N LEU A 23 -13.28 15.32 8.87
CA LEU A 23 -14.53 16.04 8.57
C LEU A 23 -15.78 15.25 8.98
N PHE A 24 -15.77 13.93 8.81
CA PHE A 24 -16.96 13.09 8.99
C PHE A 24 -16.88 12.15 10.21
N GLY A 25 -15.74 12.12 10.89
CA GLY A 25 -15.49 11.24 12.04
C GLY A 25 -15.14 9.81 11.63
N LYS A 26 -14.84 8.99 12.64
CA LYS A 26 -14.45 7.59 12.48
C LYS A 26 -15.62 6.73 11.98
N PRO A 27 -15.51 6.03 10.84
CA PRO A 27 -16.52 5.08 10.39
C PRO A 27 -16.64 3.89 11.36
N SER A 28 -17.78 3.20 11.34
CA SER A 28 -17.92 1.94 12.09
C SER A 28 -16.93 0.88 11.59
N SER A 29 -16.49 -0.03 12.45
CA SER A 29 -15.53 -1.10 12.08
C SER A 29 -16.02 -1.96 10.91
N LYS A 30 -17.34 -2.16 10.78
CA LYS A 30 -17.94 -2.88 9.66
C LYS A 30 -17.77 -2.14 8.33
N VAL A 31 -17.97 -0.82 8.34
CA VAL A 31 -17.74 0.03 7.17
C VAL A 31 -16.27 0.02 6.81
N LEU A 32 -15.38 0.18 7.80
CA LEU A 32 -13.95 0.18 7.56
C LEU A 32 -13.45 -1.15 6.98
N ALA A 33 -13.88 -2.28 7.54
CA ALA A 33 -13.55 -3.60 7.01
C ALA A 33 -14.07 -3.81 5.58
N THR A 34 -15.24 -3.27 5.27
CA THR A 34 -15.81 -3.33 3.91
C THR A 34 -14.98 -2.50 2.92
N LEU A 35 -14.59 -1.29 3.33
CA LEU A 35 -13.76 -0.40 2.52
C LEU A 35 -12.36 -1.00 2.29
N LEU A 36 -11.75 -1.60 3.31
CA LEU A 36 -10.45 -2.28 3.18
C LEU A 36 -10.54 -3.54 2.32
N GLY A 37 -11.62 -4.33 2.45
CA GLY A 37 -11.87 -5.48 1.58
C GLY A 37 -12.04 -5.07 0.12
N PHE A 38 -12.75 -3.97 -0.13
CA PHE A 38 -12.86 -3.37 -1.47
C PHE A 38 -11.49 -2.91 -2.00
N ALA A 39 -10.73 -2.20 -1.18
CA ALA A 39 -9.39 -1.72 -1.51
C ALA A 39 -8.45 -2.90 -1.87
N GLY A 40 -8.41 -3.96 -1.06
CA GLY A 40 -7.65 -5.18 -1.37
C GLY A 40 -8.12 -5.87 -2.66
N GLY A 41 -9.42 -5.85 -2.93
CA GLY A 41 -10.00 -6.34 -4.18
C GLY A 41 -9.50 -5.58 -5.42
N ILE A 42 -9.39 -4.24 -5.34
CA ILE A 42 -8.81 -3.41 -6.42
C ILE A 42 -7.37 -3.85 -6.70
N MET A 43 -6.54 -3.99 -5.66
CA MET A 43 -5.12 -4.32 -5.83
C MET A 43 -4.91 -5.72 -6.41
N MET A 44 -5.73 -6.68 -5.97
CA MET A 44 -5.76 -8.01 -6.58
C MET A 44 -6.20 -7.94 -8.04
N GLY A 45 -7.21 -7.13 -8.36
CA GLY A 45 -7.72 -6.93 -9.70
C GLY A 45 -6.67 -6.34 -10.65
N ILE A 46 -6.02 -5.25 -10.25
CA ILE A 46 -4.92 -4.62 -11.03
C ILE A 46 -3.82 -5.64 -11.29
N SER A 47 -3.43 -6.42 -10.28
CA SER A 47 -2.33 -7.39 -10.41
C SER A 47 -2.66 -8.51 -11.40
N VAL A 48 -3.86 -9.09 -11.31
CA VAL A 48 -4.25 -10.30 -12.07
C VAL A 48 -4.85 -9.99 -13.43
N PHE A 49 -5.65 -8.93 -13.55
CA PHE A 49 -6.40 -8.63 -14.77
C PHE A 49 -5.74 -7.58 -15.65
N GLU A 50 -4.84 -6.75 -15.10
CA GLU A 50 -4.18 -5.69 -15.86
C GLU A 50 -2.68 -5.97 -16.02
N LEU A 51 -1.92 -5.99 -14.92
CA LEU A 51 -0.45 -6.08 -14.97
C LEU A 51 0.06 -7.44 -15.47
N MET A 52 -0.51 -8.55 -14.99
CA MET A 52 -0.07 -9.88 -15.39
C MET A 52 -0.37 -10.16 -16.88
N PRO A 53 -1.57 -9.90 -17.43
CA PRO A 53 -1.84 -10.07 -18.85
C PRO A 53 -0.99 -9.14 -19.70
N GLU A 54 -0.78 -7.90 -19.27
CA GLU A 54 0.07 -6.97 -20.01
C GLU A 54 1.53 -7.43 -20.06
N SER A 55 2.07 -7.92 -18.93
CA SER A 55 3.41 -8.51 -18.87
C SER A 55 3.57 -9.69 -19.84
N LEU A 56 2.54 -10.52 -19.99
CA LEU A 56 2.55 -11.64 -20.94
C LEU A 56 2.47 -11.20 -22.40
N LYS A 57 1.85 -10.05 -22.70
CA LYS A 57 1.80 -9.51 -24.07
C LYS A 57 3.15 -8.94 -24.50
N ILE A 58 3.81 -8.20 -23.61
CA ILE A 58 5.07 -7.51 -23.92
C ILE A 58 6.31 -8.39 -23.69
N GLY A 59 6.18 -9.46 -22.90
CA GLY A 59 7.27 -10.33 -22.50
C GLY A 59 6.98 -11.81 -22.77
N THR A 60 7.61 -12.67 -21.97
CA THR A 60 7.42 -14.12 -22.02
C THR A 60 6.79 -14.61 -20.72
N ILE A 61 6.16 -15.80 -20.75
CA ILE A 61 5.66 -16.48 -19.55
C ILE A 61 6.77 -16.60 -18.49
N GLN A 62 8.01 -16.92 -18.90
CA GLN A 62 9.14 -17.04 -17.99
C GLN A 62 9.46 -15.73 -17.29
N SER A 63 9.57 -14.62 -18.04
CA SER A 63 9.82 -13.30 -17.44
C SER A 63 8.68 -12.84 -16.52
N THR A 64 7.42 -13.12 -16.87
CA THR A 64 6.27 -12.75 -16.04
C THR A 64 6.28 -13.54 -14.73
N VAL A 65 6.49 -14.86 -14.79
CA VAL A 65 6.55 -15.71 -13.58
C VAL A 65 7.73 -15.33 -12.69
N ILE A 66 8.92 -15.12 -13.27
CA ILE A 66 10.10 -14.69 -12.52
C ILE A 66 9.86 -13.32 -11.88
N GLY A 67 9.33 -12.36 -12.64
CA GLY A 67 9.01 -11.02 -12.13
C GLY A 67 8.00 -11.05 -10.99
N PHE A 68 6.94 -11.85 -11.12
CA PHE A 68 5.94 -12.05 -10.08
C PHE A 68 6.55 -12.66 -8.80
N ILE A 69 7.33 -13.73 -8.94
CA ILE A 69 8.00 -14.38 -7.79
C ILE A 69 9.00 -13.44 -7.11
N LEU A 70 9.79 -12.70 -7.90
CA LEU A 70 10.74 -11.72 -7.36
C LEU A 70 10.02 -10.57 -6.64
N GLY A 71 8.94 -10.05 -7.21
CA GLY A 71 8.13 -9.00 -6.57
C GLY A 71 7.49 -9.48 -5.27
N ALA A 72 6.89 -10.67 -5.27
CA ALA A 72 6.32 -11.29 -4.07
C ALA A 72 7.40 -11.57 -3.01
N GLY A 73 8.56 -12.10 -3.42
CA GLY A 73 9.69 -12.34 -2.53
C GLY A 73 10.29 -11.05 -1.96
N MET A 74 10.36 -9.97 -2.75
CA MET A 74 10.77 -8.66 -2.29
C MET A 74 9.82 -8.13 -1.22
N MET A 75 8.50 -8.19 -1.45
CA MET A 75 7.51 -7.76 -0.46
C MET A 75 7.57 -8.59 0.82
N TYR A 76 7.71 -9.91 0.70
CA TYR A 76 7.90 -10.80 1.84
C TYR A 76 9.16 -10.46 2.64
N GLY A 77 10.27 -10.15 1.94
CA GLY A 77 11.51 -9.71 2.57
C GLY A 77 11.37 -8.36 3.26
N LEU A 78 10.70 -7.39 2.63
CA LEU A 78 10.42 -6.08 3.23
C LEU A 78 9.59 -6.22 4.50
N ASP A 79 8.57 -7.07 4.50
CA ASP A 79 7.74 -7.34 5.69
C ASP A 79 8.57 -7.84 6.89
N HIS A 80 9.61 -8.65 6.65
CA HIS A 80 10.52 -9.15 7.70
C HIS A 80 11.56 -8.13 8.17
N VAL A 81 11.97 -7.21 7.30
CA VAL A 81 12.99 -6.20 7.61
C VAL A 81 12.37 -5.02 8.35
N VAL A 82 11.14 -4.67 8.02
CA VAL A 82 10.45 -3.55 8.64
C VAL A 82 9.97 -3.98 10.02
N PRO A 83 10.36 -3.26 11.08
CA PRO A 83 9.86 -3.55 12.40
C PRO A 83 8.36 -3.25 12.43
N HIS A 84 7.52 -4.28 12.52
CA HIS A 84 6.08 -4.14 12.70
C HIS A 84 5.69 -4.65 14.10
N GLY A 85 4.79 -3.93 14.79
CA GLY A 85 4.21 -4.40 16.04
C GLY A 85 2.93 -5.18 15.77
N HIS A 86 2.87 -6.46 16.17
CA HIS A 86 1.60 -7.19 16.16
C HIS A 86 0.80 -6.82 17.43
N MET A 87 -0.44 -6.36 17.27
CA MET A 87 -1.41 -6.36 18.38
C MET A 87 -1.87 -7.81 18.58
N SER A 88 -1.20 -8.53 19.48
CA SER A 88 -1.74 -9.79 20.02
C SER A 88 -2.98 -9.46 20.86
N GLY A 89 -4.02 -10.30 20.79
CA GLY A 89 -5.36 -10.09 21.39
C GLY A 89 -5.45 -10.12 22.91
N THR A 90 -4.40 -9.72 23.60
CA THR A 90 -4.31 -9.50 25.05
C THR A 90 -3.67 -8.14 25.24
N ASP A 91 -4.15 -7.33 26.18
CA ASP A 91 -3.83 -5.90 26.41
C ASP A 91 -2.32 -5.51 26.56
N ASP A 92 -1.39 -6.39 26.22
CA ASP A 92 0.06 -6.17 26.16
C ASP A 92 0.58 -6.19 24.71
N LEU A 93 1.16 -5.07 24.28
CA LEU A 93 1.90 -4.96 23.03
C LEU A 93 3.18 -5.81 23.08
N VAL A 94 3.10 -7.07 22.67
CA VAL A 94 4.29 -7.91 22.49
C VAL A 94 4.96 -7.52 21.17
N THR A 95 6.00 -6.69 21.25
CA THR A 95 6.87 -6.40 20.10
C THR A 95 7.72 -7.62 19.77
N GLU A 96 7.43 -8.31 18.67
CA GLU A 96 8.41 -9.20 18.04
C GLU A 96 9.51 -8.36 17.36
N ASN A 97 10.75 -8.86 17.38
CA ASN A 97 11.93 -8.16 16.89
C ASN A 97 12.20 -6.77 17.55
N PRO A 98 12.38 -6.70 18.89
CA PRO A 98 12.66 -5.45 19.60
C PRO A 98 14.04 -4.83 19.29
N GLY A 99 14.82 -5.46 18.40
CA GLY A 99 16.27 -5.32 18.29
C GLY A 99 16.82 -3.93 17.96
N ASN A 100 16.03 -2.97 17.48
CA ASN A 100 16.55 -1.63 17.12
C ASN A 100 15.64 -0.45 17.50
N LEU A 101 14.49 -0.68 18.14
CA LEU A 101 13.53 0.39 18.48
C LEU A 101 13.41 0.64 20.00
N HIS A 102 14.25 -0.01 20.81
CA HIS A 102 14.23 0.07 22.27
C HIS A 102 14.70 1.43 22.83
N GLU A 103 15.19 2.35 21.97
CA GLU A 103 15.78 3.63 22.40
C GLU A 103 14.91 4.87 22.15
N MET A 104 13.68 4.73 21.65
CA MET A 104 12.80 5.88 21.46
C MET A 104 11.97 6.17 22.70
N SER A 105 12.32 7.24 23.43
CA SER A 105 11.67 7.67 24.68
C SER A 105 10.20 8.09 24.54
N ASN A 106 9.73 8.39 23.31
CA ASN A 106 8.36 8.86 23.06
C ASN A 106 7.57 7.84 22.21
N PRO A 107 6.56 7.16 22.80
CA PRO A 107 5.72 6.20 22.11
C PRO A 107 4.99 6.76 20.88
N LEU A 108 4.57 8.03 20.90
CA LEU A 108 3.88 8.64 19.76
C LEU A 108 4.82 8.84 18.57
N LEU A 109 6.06 9.28 18.82
CA LEU A 109 7.05 9.42 17.76
C LEU A 109 7.41 8.06 17.16
N ARG A 110 7.48 7.01 17.99
CA ARG A 110 7.71 5.64 17.53
C ARG A 110 6.59 5.18 16.59
N THR A 111 5.33 5.32 16.99
CA THR A 111 4.18 5.00 16.13
C THR A 111 4.19 5.82 14.84
N GLY A 112 4.53 7.11 14.93
CA GLY A 112 4.66 7.97 13.76
C GLY A 112 5.68 7.46 12.74
N TYR A 113 6.88 7.04 13.18
CA TYR A 113 7.86 6.46 12.27
C TYR A 113 7.43 5.10 11.70
N LEU A 114 6.81 4.25 12.52
CA LEU A 114 6.29 2.96 12.05
C LEU A 114 5.25 3.13 10.94
N ILE A 115 4.31 4.07 11.12
CA ILE A 115 3.32 4.40 10.11
C ILE A 115 3.99 5.01 8.87
N LEU A 116 4.92 5.96 9.05
CA LEU A 116 5.63 6.58 7.93
C LEU A 116 6.36 5.56 7.05
N PHE A 117 7.16 4.67 7.66
CA PHE A 117 7.92 3.67 6.90
C PHE A 117 7.02 2.57 6.35
N GLY A 118 5.99 2.15 7.08
CA GLY A 118 5.00 1.19 6.59
C GLY A 118 4.30 1.69 5.33
N ILE A 119 3.78 2.92 5.35
CA ILE A 119 3.14 3.56 4.18
C ILE A 119 4.12 3.71 3.03
N ALA A 120 5.33 4.20 3.30
CA ALA A 120 6.32 4.41 2.25
C ALA A 120 6.62 3.11 1.48
N LEU A 121 6.68 1.99 2.20
CA LEU A 121 6.94 0.68 1.61
C LEU A 121 5.72 0.05 0.94
N HIS A 122 4.50 0.45 1.32
CA HIS A 122 3.28 0.09 0.61
C HIS A 122 3.12 0.87 -0.71
N ASN A 123 3.36 2.18 -0.67
CA ASN A 123 3.24 3.08 -1.81
C ASN A 123 4.34 2.86 -2.87
N LEU A 124 5.45 2.23 -2.50
CA LEU A 124 6.54 1.94 -3.44
C LEU A 124 6.09 0.97 -4.56
N PRO A 125 5.54 -0.23 -4.26
CA PRO A 125 4.90 -1.10 -5.25
C PRO A 125 3.84 -0.41 -6.10
N GLU A 126 2.99 0.43 -5.51
CA GLU A 126 1.96 1.19 -6.22
C GLU A 126 2.57 2.15 -7.26
N GLY A 127 3.59 2.91 -6.85
CA GLY A 127 4.32 3.79 -7.75
C GLY A 127 4.99 3.04 -8.90
N LEU A 128 5.57 1.86 -8.61
CA LEU A 128 6.15 0.98 -9.62
C LEU A 128 5.10 0.46 -10.59
N ALA A 129 3.91 0.09 -10.12
CA ALA A 129 2.80 -0.35 -10.96
C ALA A 129 2.32 0.76 -11.93
N ILE A 130 2.16 1.99 -11.43
CA ILE A 130 1.80 3.15 -12.26
C ILE A 130 2.88 3.41 -13.32
N GLY A 131 4.15 3.40 -12.90
CA GLY A 131 5.29 3.62 -13.79
C GLY A 131 5.38 2.55 -14.89
N ALA A 132 5.29 1.28 -14.52
CA ALA A 132 5.31 0.16 -15.48
C ALA A 132 4.10 0.19 -16.42
N GLY A 133 2.91 0.55 -15.91
CA GLY A 133 1.70 0.72 -16.70
C GLY A 133 1.87 1.81 -17.75
N LEU A 134 2.36 2.99 -17.37
CA LEU A 134 2.58 4.11 -18.30
C LEU A 134 3.64 3.80 -19.37
N GLU A 135 4.65 3.01 -19.01
CA GLU A 135 5.68 2.58 -19.96
C GLU A 135 5.13 1.59 -21.00
N SER A 136 4.20 0.71 -20.61
CA SER A 136 3.49 -0.15 -21.56
C SER A 136 2.52 0.66 -22.42
N SER A 137 1.61 1.40 -21.79
CA SER A 137 0.68 2.29 -22.49
C SER A 137 0.13 3.37 -21.56
N ARG A 138 -0.07 4.56 -22.11
CA ARG A 138 -0.60 5.69 -21.34
C ARG A 138 -1.98 5.40 -20.73
N GLU A 139 -2.84 4.70 -21.46
CA GLU A 139 -4.18 4.33 -21.01
C GLU A 139 -4.13 3.40 -19.79
N LEU A 140 -3.31 2.35 -19.85
CA LEU A 140 -3.12 1.43 -18.73
C LEU A 140 -2.55 2.15 -17.50
N GLY A 141 -1.54 3.00 -17.69
CA GLY A 141 -0.93 3.74 -16.60
C GLY A 141 -1.90 4.70 -15.91
N ILE A 142 -2.74 5.42 -16.67
CA ILE A 142 -3.79 6.29 -16.11
C ILE A 142 -4.84 5.45 -15.37
N PHE A 143 -5.26 4.32 -15.94
CA PHE A 143 -6.22 3.41 -15.32
C PHE A 143 -5.71 2.91 -13.96
N ILE A 144 -4.46 2.42 -13.91
CA ILE A 144 -3.82 1.94 -12.68
C ILE A 144 -3.71 3.06 -11.65
N ALA A 145 -3.27 4.25 -12.06
CA ALA A 145 -3.16 5.41 -11.15
C ALA A 145 -4.52 5.81 -10.55
N ALA A 146 -5.58 5.81 -11.35
CA ALA A 146 -6.92 6.12 -10.87
C ALA A 146 -7.46 5.03 -9.92
N ALA A 147 -7.22 3.76 -10.24
CA ALA A 147 -7.65 2.65 -9.40
C ALA A 147 -6.92 2.65 -8.05
N ILE A 148 -5.61 2.91 -8.04
CA ILE A 148 -4.82 3.09 -6.82
C ILE A 148 -5.32 4.32 -6.05
N ALA A 149 -5.58 5.46 -6.71
CA ALA A 149 -6.15 6.62 -6.02
C ALA A 149 -7.48 6.31 -5.30
N VAL A 150 -8.29 5.39 -5.83
CA VAL A 150 -9.51 4.90 -5.17
C VAL A 150 -9.20 3.95 -4.02
N HIS A 151 -8.17 3.12 -4.12
CA HIS A 151 -7.69 2.22 -3.05
C HIS A 151 -7.18 2.99 -1.81
N ASN A 152 -6.39 4.02 -2.06
CA ASN A 152 -5.65 4.76 -1.04
C ASN A 152 -6.56 5.59 -0.13
N VAL A 153 -7.78 5.95 -0.57
CA VAL A 153 -8.76 6.66 0.28
C VAL A 153 -9.23 5.80 1.47
N PRO A 154 -9.78 4.58 1.26
CA PRO A 154 -9.99 3.58 2.31
C PRO A 154 -8.80 3.35 3.24
N GLU A 155 -7.60 3.24 2.67
CA GLU A 155 -6.37 2.99 3.42
C GLU A 155 -6.05 4.17 4.37
N GLY A 156 -6.10 5.40 3.86
CA GLY A 156 -5.89 6.60 4.67
C GLY A 156 -6.90 6.74 5.82
N LEU A 157 -8.18 6.42 5.56
CA LEU A 157 -9.22 6.35 6.60
C LEU A 157 -8.87 5.31 7.68
N ALA A 158 -8.37 4.15 7.27
CA ALA A 158 -8.02 3.06 8.17
C ALA A 158 -6.77 3.31 9.00
N MET A 159 -5.84 4.12 8.51
CA MET A 159 -4.61 4.46 9.24
C MET A 159 -4.82 5.54 10.29
N ALA A 160 -5.68 6.53 10.01
CA ALA A 160 -5.95 7.62 10.95
C ALA A 160 -7.07 7.32 11.96
N GLY A 161 -7.81 6.23 11.75
CA GLY A 161 -8.98 5.86 12.56
C GLY A 161 -8.71 5.19 13.90
N PRO A 162 -7.73 4.28 14.05
CA PRO A 162 -7.36 3.65 15.32
C PRO A 162 -6.81 4.67 16.31
#